data_AF-A0A954GQI9-F1
#
_entry.id   AF-A0A954GQI9-F1
#
_cell.length_a   1.000
_cell.length_b   1.000
_cell.length_c   1.000
_cell.angle_alpha   90.00
_cell.angle_beta   90.00
_cell.angle_gamma   90.00
#
_symmetry.space_group_name_H-M   'P 1'
#
loop_
_entity.id
_entity.type
_entity.pdbx_description
1 polymer ?
#
loop_
_entity_poly.entity_id
_entity_poly.type
_entity_poly.pdbx_seq_one_letter_code
_entity_poly.pdbx_strand_id
1 'polypeptide(L)'
;MGCISNKLPDGSCEMQVEIPVELAESGWVALRVWENRPDGRFRFAHTGLWWIDVEGSTLALRPEEKEYLIDRVQDEIDRSQDVLGEEALAEYHAALESWKSRDVRPDASNSQLRSASDAALRDWLNNMVTYHRFTPAEVQKVLGLSSEEQAAALKRLSIDGDQKAEFSEERLTVLPYPGGRHPRTGFLDGALDPQRDTKFSVFLPWDRPEFDPAGSRSYVVVDLPEAIFTNLGLTYLAHTHVPTIWSEADTALPQLEWNVTDTGLEMERILPNGIRFGATVTPGADVVDMDLWLTNGTKDPLTNMRVQNCIMLQGAKGFHDQTNSNKVLQAPFVAVHDESGDYWMITAWTPNHRAWANPPCPCMHSDPVFPDCPPGETVHARGKLWFYRGTDIEAKLKSLSVE
;
A
#
# COMPACT_ATOMS: atom_id res chain seq x y z
N MET A 1 5.78 -33.42 6.67
CA MET A 1 7.07 -32.83 7.07
C MET A 1 7.62 -33.61 8.25
N GLY A 2 8.73 -34.32 8.05
CA GLY A 2 9.52 -34.83 9.16
C GLY A 2 10.57 -33.79 9.50
N CYS A 3 10.55 -33.26 10.72
CA CYS A 3 11.64 -32.47 11.26
C CYS A 3 12.15 -33.21 12.48
N ILE A 4 13.33 -33.82 12.37
CA ILE A 4 14.01 -34.48 13.47
C ILE A 4 15.15 -33.56 13.88
N SER A 5 15.05 -32.98 15.07
CA SER A 5 16.17 -32.26 15.68
C SER A 5 16.93 -33.23 16.58
N ASN A 6 18.17 -33.55 16.20
CA ASN A 6 19.06 -34.37 16.99
C ASN A 6 20.04 -33.48 17.74
N LYS A 7 20.12 -33.64 19.06
CA LYS A 7 21.16 -32.98 19.86
C LYS A 7 22.46 -33.76 19.73
N LEU A 8 23.51 -33.11 19.24
CA LEU A 8 24.83 -33.70 19.07
C LEU A 8 25.61 -33.71 20.40
N PRO A 9 26.61 -34.60 20.56
CA PRO A 9 27.38 -34.73 21.81
C PRO A 9 28.13 -33.47 22.24
N ASP A 10 28.46 -32.57 21.31
CA ASP A 10 29.12 -31.29 21.56
C ASP A 10 28.15 -30.17 22.02
N GLY A 11 26.85 -30.49 22.14
CA GLY A 11 25.81 -29.56 22.55
C GLY A 11 25.14 -28.81 21.40
N SER A 12 25.60 -28.98 20.16
CA SER A 12 24.92 -28.44 18.98
C SER A 12 23.67 -29.26 18.61
N CYS A 13 22.85 -28.74 17.70
CA CYS A 13 21.64 -29.39 17.20
C CYS A 13 21.75 -29.55 15.69
N GLU A 14 21.47 -30.75 15.20
CA GLU A 14 21.31 -31.05 13.78
C GLU A 14 19.82 -31.14 13.45
N MET A 15 19.42 -30.59 12.32
CA MET A 15 18.06 -30.67 11.81
C MET A 15 18.12 -31.17 10.37
N GLN A 16 17.47 -32.29 10.10
CA GLN A 16 17.26 -32.76 8.73
C GLN A 16 15.87 -32.38 8.27
N VAL A 17 15.80 -31.69 7.12
CA VAL A 17 14.56 -31.23 6.49
C VAL A 17 14.53 -31.74 5.07
N GLU A 18 13.45 -32.42 4.72
CA GLU A 18 13.15 -32.83 3.34
C GLU A 18 11.79 -32.25 2.97
N ILE A 19 11.78 -31.34 2.01
CA ILE A 19 10.59 -30.66 1.50
C ILE A 19 10.60 -30.83 -0.03
N PRO A 20 9.66 -31.59 -0.60
CA PRO A 20 9.48 -31.59 -2.04
C PRO A 20 8.96 -30.22 -2.48
N VAL A 21 9.65 -29.58 -3.41
CA VAL A 21 9.23 -28.32 -4.05
C VAL A 21 9.18 -28.57 -5.55
N GLU A 22 8.03 -28.28 -6.15
CA GLU A 22 7.89 -28.25 -7.61
C GLU A 22 8.12 -26.82 -8.10
N LEU A 23 9.06 -26.64 -9.02
CA LEU A 23 9.41 -25.34 -9.57
C LEU A 23 8.97 -25.29 -11.03
N ALA A 24 7.99 -24.43 -11.30
CA ALA A 24 7.50 -24.19 -12.66
C ALA A 24 8.45 -23.31 -13.49
N GLU A 25 9.44 -22.67 -12.85
CA GLU A 25 10.33 -21.71 -13.48
C GLU A 25 11.74 -21.68 -12.87
N SER A 26 12.71 -21.19 -13.65
CA SER A 26 14.07 -20.93 -13.16
C SER A 26 14.05 -19.83 -12.12
N GLY A 27 14.92 -19.91 -11.11
CA GLY A 27 14.96 -18.90 -10.05
C GLY A 27 16.01 -19.16 -8.98
N TRP A 28 16.10 -18.22 -8.04
CA TRP A 28 16.95 -18.34 -6.86
C TRP A 28 16.17 -18.95 -5.71
N VAL A 29 16.74 -19.99 -5.09
CA VAL A 29 16.19 -20.63 -3.89
C VAL A 29 17.14 -20.42 -2.72
N ALA A 30 16.56 -20.07 -1.56
CA ALA A 30 17.23 -20.16 -0.27
C ALA A 30 16.26 -20.79 0.75
N LEU A 31 16.79 -21.71 1.55
CA LEU A 31 16.06 -22.22 2.71
C LEU A 31 16.31 -21.26 3.88
N ARG A 32 15.24 -20.70 4.45
CA ARG A 32 15.29 -19.89 5.66
C ARG A 32 14.63 -20.66 6.80
N VAL A 33 15.30 -20.70 7.95
CA VAL A 33 14.80 -21.32 9.18
C VAL A 33 14.61 -20.21 10.21
N TRP A 34 13.44 -20.16 10.83
CA TRP A 34 13.06 -19.12 11.80
C TRP A 34 12.64 -19.77 13.12
N GLU A 35 13.09 -19.21 14.23
CA GLU A 35 12.67 -19.58 15.58
C GLU A 35 12.07 -18.34 16.27
N ASN A 36 10.76 -18.38 16.53
CA ASN A 36 10.08 -17.38 17.35
C ASN A 36 10.40 -17.61 18.83
N ARG A 37 10.82 -16.56 19.54
CA ARG A 37 11.16 -16.63 20.97
C ARG A 37 10.02 -16.05 21.81
N PRO A 38 9.79 -16.55 23.05
CA PRO A 38 8.70 -16.08 23.91
C PRO A 38 8.74 -14.58 24.27
N ASP A 39 9.91 -13.94 24.14
CA ASP A 39 10.12 -12.52 24.42
C ASP A 39 9.87 -11.61 23.19
N GLY A 40 9.30 -12.17 22.11
CA GLY A 40 9.01 -11.44 20.88
C GLY A 40 10.24 -11.22 19.98
N ARG A 41 11.42 -11.73 20.36
CA ARG A 41 12.58 -11.77 19.45
C ARG A 41 12.50 -13.01 18.56
N PHE A 42 13.23 -13.01 17.45
CA PHE A 42 13.40 -14.18 16.60
C PHE A 42 14.87 -14.47 16.36
N ARG A 43 15.18 -15.74 16.11
CA ARG A 43 16.45 -16.17 15.52
C ARG A 43 16.18 -16.68 14.13
N PHE A 44 17.12 -16.46 13.22
CA PHE A 44 17.00 -16.97 11.87
C PHE A 44 18.35 -17.47 11.37
N ALA A 45 18.30 -18.43 10.46
CA ALA A 45 19.42 -18.88 9.65
C ALA A 45 18.94 -19.05 8.22
N HIS A 46 19.83 -18.91 7.25
CA HIS A 46 19.52 -19.20 5.85
C HIS A 46 20.68 -19.91 5.17
N THR A 47 20.37 -20.70 4.15
CA THR A 47 21.38 -21.28 3.25
C THR A 47 21.94 -20.20 2.33
N GLY A 48 23.04 -20.51 1.62
CA GLY A 48 23.39 -19.74 0.43
C GLY A 48 22.25 -19.71 -0.58
N LEU A 49 22.31 -18.75 -1.51
CA LEU A 49 21.40 -18.69 -2.65
C LEU A 49 21.85 -19.73 -3.70
N TRP A 50 20.92 -20.55 -4.15
CA TRP A 50 21.15 -21.48 -5.25
C TRP A 50 20.31 -21.06 -6.45
N TRP A 51 20.94 -20.95 -7.61
CA TRP A 51 20.22 -20.82 -8.86
C TRP A 51 19.74 -22.20 -9.32
N ILE A 52 18.45 -22.32 -9.61
CA ILE A 52 17.86 -23.50 -10.21
C ILE A 52 17.44 -23.12 -11.62
N ASP A 53 17.91 -23.90 -12.58
CA ASP A 53 17.56 -23.74 -13.99
C ASP A 53 16.51 -24.79 -14.37
N VAL A 54 15.33 -24.32 -14.78
CA VAL A 54 14.25 -25.11 -15.34
C VAL A 54 14.30 -24.96 -16.85
N GLU A 55 14.63 -26.04 -17.56
CA GLU A 55 14.83 -26.02 -19.01
C GLU A 55 13.61 -25.45 -19.75
N GLY A 56 13.85 -24.46 -20.62
CA GLY A 56 12.80 -23.76 -21.37
C GLY A 56 12.08 -22.65 -20.60
N SER A 57 12.38 -22.45 -19.31
CA SER A 57 11.89 -21.31 -18.55
C SER A 57 12.69 -20.05 -18.87
N THR A 58 12.00 -18.98 -19.26
CA THR A 58 12.59 -17.64 -19.31
C THR A 58 12.19 -16.89 -18.05
N LEU A 59 13.18 -16.36 -17.32
CA LEU A 59 12.95 -15.45 -16.20
C LEU A 59 12.58 -14.07 -16.78
N ALA A 60 11.37 -13.99 -17.31
CA ALA A 60 10.85 -12.77 -17.90
C ALA A 60 10.31 -11.88 -16.78
N LEU A 61 10.74 -10.62 -16.80
CA LEU A 61 10.45 -9.64 -15.76
C LEU A 61 8.98 -9.23 -15.80
N ARG A 62 8.43 -8.75 -14.69
CA ARG A 62 7.20 -7.95 -14.77
C ARG A 62 7.53 -6.55 -15.32
N PRO A 63 6.58 -5.87 -15.98
CA PRO A 63 6.79 -4.51 -16.49
C PRO A 63 7.36 -3.55 -15.44
N GLU A 64 6.80 -3.56 -14.22
CA GLU A 64 7.23 -2.71 -13.11
C GLU A 64 8.62 -3.07 -12.56
N GLU A 65 9.02 -4.34 -12.61
CA GLU A 65 10.36 -4.76 -12.21
C GLU A 65 11.40 -4.29 -13.21
N LYS A 66 11.06 -4.33 -14.51
CA LYS A 66 11.90 -3.79 -15.56
C LYS A 66 12.05 -2.28 -15.42
N GLU A 67 10.96 -1.55 -15.23
CA GLU A 67 10.99 -0.09 -14.98
C GLU A 67 11.85 0.23 -13.76
N TYR A 68 11.62 -0.45 -12.63
CA TYR A 68 12.44 -0.27 -11.42
C TYR A 68 13.93 -0.49 -11.67
N LEU A 69 14.31 -1.56 -12.39
CA LEU A 69 15.72 -1.84 -12.68
C LEU A 69 16.34 -0.81 -13.63
N ILE A 70 15.56 -0.32 -14.60
CA ILE A 70 15.98 0.78 -15.49
C ILE A 70 16.21 2.05 -14.67
N ASP A 71 15.24 2.45 -13.85
CA ASP A 71 15.32 3.65 -13.02
C ASP A 71 16.48 3.55 -12.03
N ARG A 72 16.68 2.40 -11.38
CA ARG A 72 17.80 2.21 -10.45
C ARG A 72 19.16 2.34 -11.11
N VAL A 73 19.32 1.85 -12.34
CA VAL A 73 20.57 1.99 -13.09
C VAL A 73 20.74 3.43 -13.57
N GLN A 74 19.66 4.09 -14.01
CA GLN A 74 19.69 5.49 -14.40
C GLN A 74 20.05 6.42 -13.23
N ASP A 75 19.43 6.25 -12.07
CA ASP A 75 19.76 6.99 -10.85
C ASP A 75 21.23 6.83 -10.46
N GLU A 76 21.78 5.62 -10.61
CA GLU A 76 23.18 5.36 -10.30
C GLU A 76 24.12 6.01 -11.31
N ILE A 77 23.76 6.03 -12.60
CA ILE A 77 24.49 6.80 -13.62
C ILE A 77 24.47 8.29 -13.26
N ASP A 78 23.29 8.85 -12.99
CA ASP A 78 23.11 10.28 -12.73
C ASP A 78 23.88 10.74 -11.48
N ARG A 79 23.90 9.91 -10.43
CA ARG A 79 24.66 10.16 -9.21
C ARG A 79 26.17 10.06 -9.42
N SER A 80 26.62 9.16 -10.28
CA SER A 80 28.02 8.73 -10.34
C SER A 80 28.78 9.27 -11.56
N GLN A 81 28.10 9.91 -12.51
CA GLN A 81 28.71 10.45 -13.74
C GLN A 81 29.84 11.46 -13.50
N ASP A 82 29.78 12.23 -12.41
CA ASP A 82 30.81 13.23 -12.07
C ASP A 82 31.99 12.64 -11.26
N VAL A 83 31.90 11.36 -10.89
CA VAL A 83 32.86 10.69 -9.97
C VAL A 83 33.56 9.51 -10.64
N LEU A 84 32.85 8.74 -11.47
CA LEU A 84 33.38 7.54 -12.09
C LEU A 84 34.06 7.82 -13.44
N GLY A 85 35.07 7.01 -13.76
CA GLY A 85 35.72 7.06 -15.07
C GLY A 85 34.85 6.46 -16.18
N GLU A 86 35.17 6.78 -17.43
CA GLU A 86 34.40 6.37 -18.62
C GLU A 86 34.17 4.86 -18.71
N GLU A 87 35.16 4.04 -18.35
CA GLU A 87 35.06 2.58 -18.41
C GLU A 87 33.99 2.03 -17.45
N ALA A 88 33.91 2.57 -16.23
CA ALA A 88 32.91 2.17 -15.25
C ALA A 88 31.51 2.67 -15.64
N LEU A 89 31.39 3.89 -16.19
CA LEU A 89 30.12 4.39 -16.72
C LEU A 89 29.63 3.59 -17.93
N ALA A 90 30.54 3.11 -18.78
CA ALA A 90 30.20 2.26 -19.91
C ALA A 90 29.55 0.95 -19.46
N GLU A 91 29.97 0.37 -18.34
CA GLU A 91 29.32 -0.82 -17.74
C GLU A 91 27.87 -0.51 -17.33
N TYR A 92 27.63 0.63 -16.67
CA TYR A 92 26.27 1.04 -16.32
C TYR A 92 25.39 1.30 -17.54
N HIS A 93 25.90 1.97 -18.58
CA HIS A 93 25.15 2.17 -19.82
C HIS A 93 24.84 0.85 -20.53
N ALA A 94 25.79 -0.10 -20.56
CA ALA A 94 25.55 -1.44 -21.12
C ALA A 94 24.48 -2.20 -20.31
N ALA A 95 24.51 -2.10 -18.98
CA ALA A 95 23.48 -2.67 -18.12
C ALA A 95 22.11 -2.03 -18.37
N LEU A 96 22.04 -0.71 -18.49
CA LEU A 96 20.82 0.04 -18.78
C LEU A 96 20.17 -0.42 -20.10
N GLU A 97 20.97 -0.52 -21.16
CA GLU A 97 20.49 -1.01 -22.46
C GLU A 97 20.08 -2.48 -22.39
N SER A 98 20.81 -3.31 -21.65
CA SER A 98 20.42 -4.71 -21.41
C SER A 98 19.06 -4.82 -20.72
N TRP A 99 18.79 -3.99 -19.69
CA TRP A 99 17.49 -3.97 -19.02
C TRP A 99 16.37 -3.49 -19.94
N LYS A 100 16.59 -2.39 -20.68
CA LYS A 100 15.64 -1.87 -21.68
C LYS A 100 15.27 -2.91 -22.74
N SER A 101 16.20 -3.78 -23.13
CA SER A 101 15.97 -4.80 -24.16
C SER A 101 15.30 -6.08 -23.65
N ARG A 102 15.16 -6.28 -22.33
CA ARG A 102 14.56 -7.54 -21.82
C ARG A 102 13.07 -7.62 -22.10
N ASP A 103 12.61 -8.80 -22.47
CA ASP A 103 11.20 -9.11 -22.54
C ASP A 103 10.57 -9.11 -21.14
N VAL A 104 9.37 -8.57 -21.06
CA VAL A 104 8.53 -8.65 -19.88
C VAL A 104 7.49 -9.73 -20.10
N ARG A 105 7.14 -10.46 -19.04
CA ARG A 105 5.95 -11.31 -19.10
C ARG A 105 4.74 -10.40 -19.28
N PRO A 106 3.73 -10.82 -20.08
CA PRO A 106 2.43 -10.20 -20.01
C PRO A 106 1.99 -10.21 -18.54
N ASP A 107 1.51 -9.07 -18.05
CA ASP A 107 1.10 -8.92 -16.66
C ASP A 107 0.10 -10.03 -16.28
N ALA A 108 0.59 -11.04 -15.56
CA ALA A 108 -0.20 -12.23 -15.23
C ALA A 108 -1.23 -11.92 -14.14
N SER A 109 -1.06 -10.80 -13.43
CA SER A 109 -1.92 -10.36 -12.35
C SER A 109 -2.45 -8.98 -12.68
N ASN A 110 -3.46 -8.94 -13.54
CA ASN A 110 -4.25 -7.73 -13.74
C ASN A 110 -5.22 -7.52 -12.56
N SER A 111 -4.69 -7.56 -11.33
CA SER A 111 -5.41 -7.43 -10.06
C SER A 111 -6.12 -6.09 -9.91
N GLN A 112 -5.83 -5.13 -10.80
CA GLN A 112 -6.43 -3.80 -10.87
C GLN A 112 -7.53 -3.69 -11.93
N LEU A 113 -7.59 -4.59 -12.93
CA LEU A 113 -8.65 -4.54 -13.93
C LEU A 113 -10.00 -4.77 -13.28
N ARG A 114 -10.97 -3.95 -13.69
CA ARG A 114 -12.38 -4.18 -13.42
C ARG A 114 -13.17 -3.96 -14.68
N SER A 115 -14.17 -4.81 -14.92
CA SER A 115 -15.24 -4.48 -15.85
C SER A 115 -16.16 -3.46 -15.21
N ALA A 116 -16.51 -2.41 -15.94
CA ALA A 116 -17.36 -1.33 -15.46
C ALA A 116 -18.58 -1.16 -16.37
N SER A 117 -19.74 -0.86 -15.78
CA SER A 117 -20.86 -0.28 -16.52
C SER A 117 -20.45 1.10 -17.06
N ASP A 118 -21.19 1.65 -18.02
CA ASP A 118 -20.90 3.00 -18.52
C ASP A 118 -20.93 4.08 -17.43
N ALA A 119 -21.80 3.94 -16.43
CA ALA A 119 -21.84 4.85 -15.28
C ALA A 119 -20.57 4.74 -14.44
N ALA A 120 -20.19 3.51 -14.06
CA ALA A 120 -18.96 3.28 -13.31
C ALA A 120 -17.70 3.68 -14.12
N LEU A 121 -17.71 3.49 -15.44
CA LEU A 121 -16.62 3.91 -16.33
C LEU A 121 -16.48 5.43 -16.37
N ARG A 122 -17.60 6.17 -16.39
CA ARG A 122 -17.59 7.64 -16.30
C ARG A 122 -16.94 8.10 -14.99
N ASP A 123 -17.35 7.52 -13.88
CA ASP A 123 -16.84 7.90 -12.56
C ASP A 123 -15.35 7.58 -12.44
N TRP A 124 -14.91 6.41 -12.92
CA TRP A 124 -13.50 6.04 -12.94
C TRP A 124 -12.66 6.93 -13.85
N LEU A 125 -13.09 7.19 -15.08
CA LEU A 125 -12.35 8.07 -15.98
C LEU A 125 -12.25 9.49 -15.42
N ASN A 126 -13.32 10.01 -14.80
CA ASN A 126 -13.28 11.32 -14.16
C ASN A 126 -12.33 11.33 -12.95
N ASN A 127 -12.39 10.30 -12.10
CA ASN A 127 -11.49 10.14 -10.95
C ASN A 127 -10.01 10.07 -11.40
N MET A 128 -9.73 9.28 -12.43
CA MET A 128 -8.37 9.04 -12.92
C MET A 128 -7.81 10.23 -13.69
N VAL A 129 -8.52 10.72 -14.70
CA VAL A 129 -8.00 11.73 -15.64
C VAL A 129 -8.12 13.13 -15.07
N THR A 130 -9.24 13.46 -14.41
CA THR A 130 -9.50 14.81 -13.90
C THR A 130 -8.85 15.04 -12.53
N TYR A 131 -9.10 14.15 -11.57
CA TYR A 131 -8.64 14.34 -10.19
C TYR A 131 -7.20 13.86 -9.98
N HIS A 132 -6.87 12.65 -10.41
CA HIS A 132 -5.54 12.06 -10.19
C HIS A 132 -4.53 12.30 -11.32
N ARG A 133 -4.96 12.88 -12.44
CA ARG A 133 -4.14 13.14 -13.64
C ARG A 133 -3.36 11.91 -14.12
N PHE A 134 -4.07 10.80 -14.28
CA PHE A 134 -3.51 9.59 -14.87
C PHE A 134 -3.21 9.83 -16.35
N THR A 135 -2.05 9.35 -16.78
CA THR A 135 -1.68 9.27 -18.20
C THR A 135 -2.49 8.17 -18.91
N PRO A 136 -2.61 8.19 -20.25
CA PRO A 136 -3.28 7.13 -20.98
C PRO A 136 -2.72 5.72 -20.71
N ALA A 137 -1.41 5.61 -20.48
CA ALA A 137 -0.77 4.33 -20.14
C ALA A 137 -1.21 3.83 -18.75
N GLU A 138 -1.31 4.72 -17.76
CA GLU A 138 -1.81 4.37 -16.43
C GLU A 138 -3.30 4.02 -16.47
N VAL A 139 -4.09 4.72 -17.28
CA VAL A 139 -5.50 4.37 -17.50
C VAL A 139 -5.63 2.98 -18.11
N GLN A 140 -4.80 2.65 -19.10
CA GLN A 140 -4.76 1.31 -19.70
C GLN A 140 -4.41 0.24 -18.67
N LYS A 141 -3.42 0.48 -17.80
CA LYS A 141 -3.01 -0.46 -16.75
C LYS A 141 -4.16 -0.80 -15.79
N VAL A 142 -5.02 0.17 -15.50
CA VAL A 142 -6.06 0.03 -14.48
C VAL A 142 -7.41 -0.41 -15.06
N LEU A 143 -7.77 0.08 -16.26
CA LEU A 143 -9.07 -0.19 -16.88
C LEU A 143 -9.00 -1.16 -18.07
N GLY A 144 -7.80 -1.46 -18.57
CA GLY A 144 -7.58 -2.38 -19.68
C GLY A 144 -7.97 -1.80 -21.04
N LEU A 145 -8.33 -0.52 -21.09
CA LEU A 145 -8.75 0.17 -22.30
C LEU A 145 -7.54 0.57 -23.13
N SER A 146 -7.55 0.26 -24.42
CA SER A 146 -6.58 0.82 -25.38
C SER A 146 -6.72 2.34 -25.50
N SER A 147 -5.69 3.02 -26.02
CA SER A 147 -5.72 4.47 -26.22
C SER A 147 -6.90 4.93 -27.08
N GLU A 148 -7.30 4.14 -28.09
CA GLU A 148 -8.47 4.44 -28.93
C GLU A 148 -9.78 4.31 -28.15
N GLU A 149 -9.93 3.25 -27.36
CA GLU A 149 -11.12 3.04 -26.51
C GLU A 149 -11.23 4.12 -25.43
N GLN A 150 -10.11 4.53 -24.84
CA GLN A 150 -10.06 5.63 -23.88
C GLN A 150 -10.53 6.94 -24.50
N ALA A 151 -9.96 7.33 -25.66
CA ALA A 151 -10.35 8.55 -26.36
C ALA A 151 -11.84 8.53 -26.76
N ALA A 152 -12.33 7.39 -27.23
CA ALA A 152 -13.74 7.20 -27.55
C ALA A 152 -14.63 7.32 -26.31
N ALA A 153 -14.23 6.73 -25.18
CA ALA A 153 -14.97 6.79 -23.93
C ALA A 153 -15.01 8.22 -23.35
N LEU A 154 -13.89 8.93 -23.29
CA LEU A 154 -13.82 10.31 -22.82
C LEU A 154 -14.76 11.22 -23.62
N LYS A 155 -14.72 11.12 -24.96
CA LYS A 155 -15.62 11.88 -25.84
C LYS A 155 -17.09 11.50 -25.61
N ARG A 156 -17.40 10.21 -25.58
CA ARG A 156 -18.76 9.68 -25.42
C ARG A 156 -19.38 10.08 -24.08
N LEU A 157 -18.57 10.13 -23.02
CA LEU A 157 -18.97 10.44 -21.65
C LEU A 157 -18.84 11.93 -21.31
N SER A 158 -18.34 12.74 -22.26
CA SER A 158 -18.14 14.19 -22.10
C SER A 158 -17.22 14.53 -20.93
N ILE A 159 -16.10 13.82 -20.83
CA ILE A 159 -15.03 14.07 -19.87
C ILE A 159 -13.90 14.77 -20.63
N ASP A 160 -13.61 16.01 -20.26
CA ASP A 160 -12.48 16.77 -20.80
C ASP A 160 -11.25 16.53 -19.91
N GLY A 161 -10.21 15.92 -20.48
CA GLY A 161 -9.00 15.60 -19.72
C GLY A 161 -8.22 16.82 -19.25
N ASP A 162 -8.41 17.97 -19.91
CA ASP A 162 -7.79 19.25 -19.55
C ASP A 162 -8.64 20.03 -18.54
N GLN A 163 -9.83 19.54 -18.20
CA GLN A 163 -10.69 20.17 -17.21
C GLN A 163 -9.99 20.24 -15.85
N LYS A 164 -10.18 21.35 -15.14
CA LYS A 164 -9.75 21.49 -13.75
C LYS A 164 -10.67 20.69 -12.82
N ALA A 165 -10.08 19.95 -11.90
CA ALA A 165 -10.84 19.30 -10.84
C ALA A 165 -11.54 20.34 -9.96
N GLU A 166 -12.77 20.02 -9.54
CA GLU A 166 -13.56 20.87 -8.65
C GLU A 166 -13.42 20.37 -7.21
N PHE A 167 -13.13 21.29 -6.29
CA PHE A 167 -12.96 20.99 -4.87
C PHE A 167 -13.96 21.80 -4.07
N SER A 168 -14.64 21.15 -3.11
CA SER A 168 -15.56 21.85 -2.21
C SER A 168 -14.79 22.72 -1.21
N GLU A 169 -15.35 23.87 -0.86
CA GLU A 169 -14.88 24.70 0.26
C GLU A 169 -15.47 24.23 1.60
N GLU A 170 -16.55 23.46 1.58
CA GLU A 170 -17.28 23.00 2.78
C GLU A 170 -16.69 21.73 3.37
N ARG A 171 -16.11 20.87 2.52
CA ARG A 171 -15.54 19.57 2.93
C ARG A 171 -14.38 19.16 2.04
N LEU A 172 -13.50 18.33 2.59
CA LEU A 172 -12.41 17.69 1.87
C LEU A 172 -12.94 16.78 0.76
N THR A 173 -12.21 16.73 -0.36
CA THR A 173 -12.48 15.77 -1.43
C THR A 173 -11.82 14.44 -1.09
N VAL A 174 -12.62 13.38 -0.99
CA VAL A 174 -12.17 11.99 -0.84
C VAL A 174 -12.70 11.17 -2.00
N LEU A 175 -11.85 10.33 -2.59
CA LEU A 175 -12.20 9.47 -3.73
C LEU A 175 -11.57 8.08 -3.56
N PRO A 176 -12.18 7.00 -4.05
CA PRO A 176 -11.50 5.70 -4.14
C PRO A 176 -10.17 5.85 -4.89
N TYR A 177 -9.10 5.23 -4.38
CA TYR A 177 -7.81 5.31 -5.02
C TYR A 177 -7.83 4.44 -6.29
N PRO A 178 -7.46 4.95 -7.48
CA PRO A 178 -7.56 4.16 -8.71
C PRO A 178 -6.67 2.91 -8.77
N GLY A 179 -5.61 2.85 -7.95
CA GLY A 179 -4.59 1.81 -8.06
C GLY A 179 -3.67 2.05 -9.26
N GLY A 180 -2.94 1.01 -9.68
CA GLY A 180 -2.00 1.06 -10.81
C GLY A 180 -0.68 1.81 -10.53
N ARG A 181 -0.73 2.87 -9.73
CA ARG A 181 0.41 3.53 -9.09
C ARG A 181 0.71 2.87 -7.76
N HIS A 182 1.98 2.58 -7.50
CA HIS A 182 2.40 2.23 -6.14
C HIS A 182 2.09 3.41 -5.21
N PRO A 183 1.53 3.20 -4.01
CA PRO A 183 1.17 4.31 -3.12
C PRO A 183 2.30 4.74 -2.18
N ARG A 184 3.32 3.88 -1.96
CA ARG A 184 4.51 4.21 -1.15
C ARG A 184 5.66 4.70 -2.03
N THR A 185 6.38 5.72 -1.54
CA THR A 185 7.61 6.25 -2.15
C THR A 185 8.81 5.29 -2.02
N GLY A 186 8.78 4.35 -1.07
CA GLY A 186 9.85 3.37 -0.87
C GLY A 186 9.38 2.15 -0.09
N PHE A 187 10.29 1.21 0.16
CA PHE A 187 9.98 -0.12 0.70
C PHE A 187 8.89 -0.82 -0.14
N LEU A 188 9.10 -0.78 -1.46
CA LEU A 188 8.16 -1.29 -2.47
C LEU A 188 8.05 -2.82 -2.38
N ASP A 189 9.16 -3.49 -2.04
CA ASP A 189 9.23 -4.92 -1.75
C ASP A 189 8.37 -5.33 -0.54
N GLY A 190 8.15 -4.40 0.37
CA GLY A 190 7.26 -4.59 1.52
C GLY A 190 5.78 -4.45 1.20
N ALA A 191 5.39 -4.14 -0.05
CA ALA A 191 4.01 -4.09 -0.54
C ALA A 191 3.91 -4.36 -2.05
N LEU A 192 4.21 -5.59 -2.45
CA LEU A 192 4.05 -6.03 -3.83
C LEU A 192 2.57 -6.01 -4.23
N ASP A 193 2.27 -5.57 -5.45
CA ASP A 193 0.93 -5.56 -6.04
C ASP A 193 -0.17 -5.02 -5.12
N PRO A 194 -0.06 -3.74 -4.67
CA PRO A 194 -1.00 -3.16 -3.73
C PRO A 194 -2.43 -3.16 -4.30
N GLN A 195 -3.36 -3.74 -3.56
CA GLN A 195 -4.77 -3.79 -3.92
C GLN A 195 -5.41 -2.43 -3.63
N ARG A 196 -6.31 -1.96 -4.49
CA ARG A 196 -7.02 -0.70 -4.27
C ARG A 196 -8.27 -0.81 -3.40
N ASP A 197 -8.73 -2.03 -3.15
CA ASP A 197 -9.99 -2.38 -2.48
C ASP A 197 -10.24 -1.66 -1.14
N THR A 198 -9.16 -1.34 -0.40
CA THR A 198 -9.18 -0.67 0.91
C THR A 198 -8.53 0.70 0.87
N LYS A 199 -8.22 1.23 -0.32
CA LYS A 199 -7.46 2.47 -0.48
C LYS A 199 -8.33 3.59 -1.00
N PHE A 200 -8.21 4.76 -0.37
CA PHE A 200 -8.83 5.98 -0.85
C PHE A 200 -7.84 7.14 -0.80
N SER A 201 -8.05 8.11 -1.67
CA SER A 201 -7.29 9.34 -1.72
C SER A 201 -8.00 10.42 -0.91
N VAL A 202 -7.23 11.20 -0.16
CA VAL A 202 -7.68 12.46 0.44
C VAL A 202 -6.89 13.58 -0.22
N PHE A 203 -7.60 14.45 -0.95
CA PHE A 203 -6.99 15.60 -1.60
C PHE A 203 -6.69 16.67 -0.56
N LEU A 204 -5.47 17.20 -0.59
CA LEU A 204 -5.01 18.17 0.39
C LEU A 204 -5.88 19.45 0.31
N PRO A 205 -6.20 20.11 1.44
CA PRO A 205 -7.08 21.29 1.42
C PRO A 205 -6.40 22.56 0.92
N TRP A 206 -5.07 22.58 0.84
CA TRP A 206 -4.31 23.74 0.39
C TRP A 206 -4.10 23.72 -1.13
N ASP A 207 -4.34 24.87 -1.75
CA ASP A 207 -3.95 25.12 -3.13
C ASP A 207 -2.46 25.52 -3.16
N ARG A 208 -1.67 24.74 -3.89
CA ARG A 208 -0.22 24.95 -4.08
C ARG A 208 0.09 24.87 -5.58
N PRO A 209 -0.21 25.93 -6.34
CA PRO A 209 -0.05 25.92 -7.79
C PRO A 209 1.41 25.72 -8.23
N GLU A 210 2.38 25.98 -7.35
CA GLU A 210 3.79 25.65 -7.58
C GLU A 210 4.02 24.14 -7.75
N PHE A 211 3.17 23.29 -7.18
CA PHE A 211 3.25 21.85 -7.27
C PHE A 211 2.36 21.28 -8.38
N ASP A 212 1.28 21.98 -8.74
CA ASP A 212 0.39 21.56 -9.81
C ASP A 212 -0.28 22.77 -10.51
N PRO A 213 0.37 23.31 -11.56
CA PRO A 213 -0.17 24.43 -12.32
C PRO A 213 -1.48 24.11 -13.05
N ALA A 214 -1.77 22.82 -13.28
CA ALA A 214 -2.98 22.35 -13.95
C ALA A 214 -4.20 22.28 -13.01
N GLY A 215 -4.02 22.60 -11.73
CA GLY A 215 -5.11 22.80 -10.77
C GLY A 215 -5.67 21.51 -10.15
N SER A 216 -5.02 20.37 -10.32
CA SER A 216 -5.25 19.22 -9.43
C SER A 216 -4.56 19.46 -8.09
N ARG A 217 -5.20 19.08 -6.98
CA ARG A 217 -4.54 19.10 -5.68
C ARG A 217 -3.72 17.83 -5.50
N SER A 218 -2.60 17.95 -4.78
CA SER A 218 -1.88 16.77 -4.28
C SER A 218 -2.78 15.98 -3.32
N TYR A 219 -2.44 14.72 -3.09
CA TYR A 219 -3.28 13.82 -2.28
C TYR A 219 -2.45 12.84 -1.46
N VAL A 220 -2.99 12.38 -0.34
CA VAL A 220 -2.46 11.20 0.37
C VAL A 220 -3.31 9.98 0.05
N VAL A 221 -2.70 8.81 0.06
CA VAL A 221 -3.43 7.54 -0.04
C VAL A 221 -3.54 6.95 1.35
N VAL A 222 -4.77 6.68 1.78
CA VAL A 222 -5.09 6.02 3.05
C VAL A 222 -5.47 4.58 2.76
N ASP A 223 -4.79 3.62 3.40
CA ASP A 223 -5.13 2.20 3.36
C ASP A 223 -5.86 1.80 4.64
N LEU A 224 -7.14 1.44 4.48
CA LEU A 224 -8.10 1.32 5.58
C LEU A 224 -8.95 0.04 5.46
N PRO A 225 -8.52 -1.07 6.09
CA PRO A 225 -7.22 -1.31 6.70
C PRO A 225 -6.19 -1.86 5.70
N GLU A 226 -4.90 -1.66 5.98
CA GLU A 226 -3.80 -2.32 5.28
C GLU A 226 -3.63 -3.77 5.73
N ALA A 227 -3.70 -4.03 7.03
CA ALA A 227 -3.56 -5.38 7.60
C ALA A 227 -4.46 -5.59 8.82
N ILE A 228 -4.96 -6.82 8.98
CA ILE A 228 -5.69 -7.25 10.18
C ILE A 228 -5.04 -8.53 10.71
N PHE A 229 -4.57 -8.49 11.95
CA PHE A 229 -4.10 -9.66 12.69
C PHE A 229 -5.16 -10.06 13.71
N THR A 230 -5.36 -11.36 13.91
CA THR A 230 -6.16 -11.93 14.99
C THR A 230 -5.36 -13.06 15.67
N ASN A 231 -5.93 -13.72 16.67
CA ASN A 231 -5.39 -14.97 17.22
C ASN A 231 -5.31 -16.12 16.21
N LEU A 232 -5.92 -15.99 15.03
CA LEU A 232 -5.78 -16.94 13.92
C LEU A 232 -4.52 -16.69 13.08
N GLY A 233 -3.88 -15.52 13.23
CA GLY A 233 -2.75 -15.07 12.41
C GLY A 233 -3.08 -13.82 11.59
N LEU A 234 -2.31 -13.57 10.53
CA LEU A 234 -2.58 -12.50 9.58
C LEU A 234 -3.85 -12.84 8.77
N THR A 235 -4.94 -12.17 9.10
CA THR A 235 -6.29 -12.48 8.62
C THR A 235 -6.64 -11.69 7.36
N TYR A 236 -6.01 -10.53 7.16
CA TYR A 236 -6.14 -9.76 5.92
C TYR A 236 -4.88 -8.94 5.67
N LEU A 237 -4.50 -8.81 4.40
CA LEU A 237 -3.41 -7.94 3.93
C LEU A 237 -3.80 -7.36 2.57
N ALA A 238 -3.69 -6.04 2.41
CA ALA A 238 -4.11 -5.30 1.22
C ALA A 238 -3.05 -5.27 0.09
N HIS A 239 -2.06 -6.16 0.14
CA HIS A 239 -0.98 -6.30 -0.83
C HIS A 239 -0.32 -7.69 -0.67
N THR A 240 0.54 -8.07 -1.59
CA THR A 240 1.37 -9.28 -1.51
C THR A 240 2.65 -8.96 -0.75
N HIS A 241 2.96 -9.72 0.31
CA HIS A 241 4.25 -9.66 1.01
C HIS A 241 4.37 -10.81 2.01
N VAL A 242 3.48 -10.84 3.01
CA VAL A 242 3.43 -11.87 4.06
C VAL A 242 2.20 -12.75 3.83
N PRO A 243 2.33 -14.09 3.87
CA PRO A 243 1.18 -14.97 3.74
C PRO A 243 0.12 -14.68 4.81
N THR A 244 -1.11 -14.49 4.34
CA THR A 244 -2.31 -14.53 5.18
C THR A 244 -2.74 -15.99 5.37
N ILE A 245 -3.62 -16.24 6.34
CA ILE A 245 -4.24 -17.57 6.52
C ILE A 245 -5.01 -18.06 5.28
N TRP A 246 -5.38 -17.15 4.36
CA TRP A 246 -6.06 -17.48 3.10
C TRP A 246 -5.08 -17.89 2.02
N SER A 247 -3.99 -17.14 1.85
CA SER A 247 -2.96 -17.49 0.87
C SER A 247 -2.23 -18.79 1.26
N GLU A 248 -2.06 -19.06 2.55
CA GLU A 248 -1.55 -20.37 3.01
C GLU A 248 -2.50 -21.52 2.67
N ALA A 249 -3.79 -21.23 2.57
CA ALA A 249 -4.84 -22.16 2.17
C ALA A 249 -5.19 -22.08 0.66
N ASP A 250 -4.34 -21.44 -0.16
CA ASP A 250 -4.54 -21.23 -1.59
C ASP A 250 -5.93 -20.67 -1.96
N THR A 251 -6.43 -19.78 -1.10
CA THR A 251 -7.77 -19.17 -1.25
C THR A 251 -7.62 -17.72 -1.68
N ALA A 252 -7.95 -17.45 -2.94
CA ALA A 252 -8.02 -16.09 -3.46
C ALA A 252 -9.25 -15.35 -2.90
N LEU A 253 -9.04 -14.14 -2.40
CA LEU A 253 -10.12 -13.25 -2.00
C LEU A 253 -10.65 -12.48 -3.21
N PRO A 254 -11.97 -12.28 -3.35
CA PRO A 254 -12.53 -11.52 -4.46
C PRO A 254 -12.12 -10.05 -4.36
N GLN A 255 -12.02 -9.41 -5.52
CA GLN A 255 -11.83 -7.97 -5.65
C GLN A 255 -13.08 -7.22 -5.18
N LEU A 256 -12.87 -6.05 -4.58
CA LEU A 256 -13.92 -5.15 -4.12
C LEU A 256 -13.69 -3.73 -4.64
N GLU A 257 -14.74 -2.91 -4.55
CA GLU A 257 -14.67 -1.47 -4.75
C GLU A 257 -15.36 -0.76 -3.60
N TRP A 258 -14.90 0.46 -3.30
CA TRP A 258 -15.59 1.35 -2.40
C TRP A 258 -16.97 1.72 -2.96
N ASN A 259 -17.97 1.69 -2.10
CA ASN A 259 -19.27 2.28 -2.37
C ASN A 259 -19.18 3.79 -2.10
N VAL A 260 -19.40 4.61 -3.12
CA VAL A 260 -19.45 6.07 -2.98
C VAL A 260 -20.87 6.45 -2.57
N THR A 261 -21.00 7.14 -1.44
CA THR A 261 -22.28 7.63 -0.91
C THR A 261 -22.33 9.15 -0.93
N ASP A 262 -23.51 9.73 -0.70
CA ASP A 262 -23.67 11.19 -0.59
C ASP A 262 -22.81 11.80 0.54
N THR A 263 -22.50 10.99 1.55
CA THR A 263 -21.79 11.42 2.77
C THR A 263 -20.33 11.01 2.80
N GLY A 264 -19.86 10.15 1.89
CA GLY A 264 -18.48 9.66 1.93
C GLY A 264 -18.27 8.34 1.20
N LEU A 265 -17.45 7.47 1.78
CA LEU A 265 -17.12 6.15 1.23
C LEU A 265 -17.44 5.05 2.24
N GLU A 266 -17.90 3.90 1.75
CA GLU A 266 -18.17 2.72 2.56
C GLU A 266 -17.62 1.47 1.87
N MET A 267 -17.09 0.53 2.64
CA MET A 267 -16.70 -0.78 2.11
C MET A 267 -16.98 -1.88 3.13
N GLU A 268 -17.22 -3.09 2.61
CA GLU A 268 -17.37 -4.30 3.39
C GLU A 268 -16.67 -5.45 2.69
N ARG A 269 -15.93 -6.25 3.46
CA ARG A 269 -15.37 -7.52 3.05
C ARG A 269 -15.89 -8.66 3.91
N ILE A 270 -16.31 -9.74 3.25
CA ILE A 270 -16.67 -11.02 3.87
C ILE A 270 -15.53 -12.01 3.60
N LEU A 271 -14.97 -12.58 4.65
CA LEU A 271 -13.89 -13.58 4.57
C LEU A 271 -14.45 -15.01 4.56
N PRO A 272 -13.71 -16.00 4.04
CA PRO A 272 -14.20 -17.38 3.87
C PRO A 272 -14.68 -18.07 5.14
N ASN A 273 -14.16 -17.70 6.32
CA ASN A 273 -14.60 -18.26 7.61
C ASN A 273 -15.77 -17.49 8.26
N GLY A 274 -16.37 -16.54 7.54
CA GLY A 274 -17.50 -15.74 8.03
C GLY A 274 -17.10 -14.46 8.78
N ILE A 275 -15.82 -14.20 9.04
CA ILE A 275 -15.39 -12.89 9.55
C ILE A 275 -15.78 -11.81 8.53
N ARG A 276 -16.41 -10.74 9.00
CA ARG A 276 -16.74 -9.57 8.18
C ARG A 276 -16.04 -8.36 8.76
N PHE A 277 -15.49 -7.51 7.91
CA PHE A 277 -14.99 -6.21 8.33
C PHE A 277 -15.36 -5.16 7.30
N GLY A 278 -15.38 -3.90 7.73
CA GLY A 278 -15.67 -2.80 6.84
C GLY A 278 -15.14 -1.49 7.38
N ALA A 279 -15.28 -0.47 6.54
CA ALA A 279 -14.87 0.89 6.86
C ALA A 279 -15.91 1.90 6.35
N THR A 280 -16.07 2.99 7.09
CA THR A 280 -16.77 4.19 6.61
C THR A 280 -15.82 5.39 6.68
N VAL A 281 -15.91 6.28 5.71
CA VAL A 281 -15.05 7.46 5.56
C VAL A 281 -15.95 8.66 5.33
N THR A 282 -15.94 9.63 6.23
CA THR A 282 -16.77 10.83 6.16
C THR A 282 -15.89 12.08 6.12
N PRO A 283 -15.80 12.81 4.99
CA PRO A 283 -15.04 14.04 4.92
C PRO A 283 -15.78 15.23 5.55
N GLY A 284 -15.13 15.90 6.49
CA GLY A 284 -15.46 17.23 7.00
C GLY A 284 -14.61 18.33 6.35
N ALA A 285 -14.64 19.54 6.91
CA ALA A 285 -13.95 20.72 6.35
C ALA A 285 -12.41 20.59 6.34
N ASP A 286 -11.83 20.16 7.45
CA ASP A 286 -10.38 20.02 7.68
C ASP A 286 -10.00 18.66 8.29
N VAL A 287 -10.96 17.73 8.32
CA VAL A 287 -10.83 16.41 8.92
C VAL A 287 -11.55 15.36 8.08
N VAL A 288 -11.03 14.14 8.06
CA VAL A 288 -11.73 12.95 7.57
C VAL A 288 -11.98 12.03 8.76
N ASP A 289 -13.24 11.77 9.07
CA ASP A 289 -13.67 10.78 10.05
C ASP A 289 -13.64 9.39 9.44
N MET A 290 -13.13 8.42 10.17
CA MET A 290 -13.01 7.03 9.74
C MET A 290 -13.51 6.10 10.84
N ASP A 291 -14.42 5.18 10.51
CA ASP A 291 -14.82 4.09 11.39
C ASP A 291 -14.41 2.77 10.75
N LEU A 292 -13.77 1.91 11.53
CA LEU A 292 -13.48 0.53 11.18
C LEU A 292 -14.30 -0.37 12.09
N TRP A 293 -14.83 -1.44 11.52
CA TRP A 293 -15.57 -2.44 12.29
C TRP A 293 -15.23 -3.86 11.86
N LEU A 294 -15.40 -4.80 12.79
CA LEU A 294 -15.23 -6.23 12.54
C LEU A 294 -16.33 -7.02 13.25
N THR A 295 -17.05 -7.86 12.50
CA THR A 295 -18.00 -8.85 13.01
C THR A 295 -17.35 -10.23 13.02
N ASN A 296 -17.37 -10.90 14.17
CA ASN A 296 -16.86 -12.26 14.29
C ASN A 296 -17.90 -13.29 13.83
N GLY A 297 -17.80 -13.78 12.60
CA GLY A 297 -18.64 -14.88 12.10
C GLY A 297 -18.14 -16.29 12.43
N THR A 298 -17.07 -16.43 13.22
CA THR A 298 -16.54 -17.73 13.62
C THR A 298 -17.25 -18.28 14.86
N LYS A 299 -16.86 -19.47 15.34
CA LYS A 299 -17.45 -20.12 16.53
C LYS A 299 -16.73 -19.79 17.84
N ASP A 300 -15.50 -19.28 17.75
CA ASP A 300 -14.65 -18.99 18.90
C ASP A 300 -14.38 -17.48 19.01
N PRO A 301 -14.05 -16.95 20.19
CA PRO A 301 -13.69 -15.54 20.34
C PRO A 301 -12.46 -15.16 19.50
N LEU A 302 -12.53 -14.00 18.84
CA LEU A 302 -11.37 -13.38 18.23
C LEU A 302 -10.69 -12.47 19.25
N THR A 303 -9.38 -12.63 19.39
CA THR A 303 -8.56 -11.89 20.36
C THR A 303 -7.27 -11.40 19.70
N ASN A 304 -6.52 -10.53 20.40
CA ASN A 304 -5.26 -9.96 19.89
C ASN A 304 -5.41 -9.26 18.53
N MET A 305 -6.53 -8.57 18.35
CA MET A 305 -6.95 -8.03 17.07
C MET A 305 -6.27 -6.71 16.75
N ARG A 306 -5.08 -6.77 16.16
CA ARG A 306 -4.28 -5.59 15.79
C ARG A 306 -4.54 -5.24 14.34
N VAL A 307 -4.72 -3.96 14.07
CA VAL A 307 -4.96 -3.45 12.72
C VAL A 307 -3.87 -2.48 12.35
N GLN A 308 -3.42 -2.55 11.10
CA GLN A 308 -2.51 -1.57 10.53
C GLN A 308 -3.29 -0.70 9.57
N ASN A 309 -3.24 0.62 9.80
CA ASN A 309 -3.75 1.63 8.88
C ASN A 309 -2.58 2.47 8.43
N CYS A 310 -2.51 2.77 7.13
CA CYS A 310 -1.33 3.40 6.54
C CYS A 310 -1.71 4.67 5.79
N ILE A 311 -1.09 5.78 6.15
CA ILE A 311 -1.20 7.05 5.41
C ILE A 311 0.07 7.20 4.57
N MET A 312 -0.06 7.04 3.26
CA MET A 312 1.06 7.03 2.32
C MET A 312 1.16 8.36 1.58
N LEU A 313 2.37 8.92 1.56
CA LEU A 313 2.62 10.33 1.22
C LEU A 313 3.14 10.54 -0.21
N GLN A 314 3.18 9.50 -1.05
CA GLN A 314 3.78 9.62 -2.39
C GLN A 314 3.07 10.65 -3.27
N GLY A 315 1.74 10.72 -3.21
CA GLY A 315 0.96 11.72 -3.94
C GLY A 315 0.97 13.12 -3.31
N ALA A 316 1.54 13.28 -2.11
CA ALA A 316 1.49 14.51 -1.34
C ALA A 316 2.75 15.35 -1.59
N LYS A 317 2.69 16.22 -2.60
CA LYS A 317 3.83 17.08 -2.96
C LYS A 317 4.26 17.97 -1.79
N GLY A 318 5.57 18.01 -1.55
CA GLY A 318 6.19 18.66 -0.38
C GLY A 318 6.31 17.78 0.88
N PHE A 319 5.89 16.51 0.81
CA PHE A 319 6.00 15.54 1.92
C PHE A 319 6.81 14.29 1.54
N HIS A 320 7.67 14.40 0.53
CA HIS A 320 8.34 13.23 -0.08
C HIS A 320 9.53 12.68 0.72
N ASP A 321 10.04 13.44 1.68
CA ASP A 321 11.23 13.05 2.45
C ASP A 321 11.06 11.69 3.14
N GLN A 322 11.97 10.76 2.83
CA GLN A 322 12.09 9.45 3.47
C GLN A 322 12.77 9.54 4.85
N THR A 323 12.18 10.36 5.73
CA THR A 323 12.70 10.68 7.05
C THR A 323 11.62 10.58 8.13
N ASN A 324 12.05 10.49 9.38
CA ASN A 324 11.20 10.71 10.55
C ASN A 324 11.44 12.08 11.20
N SER A 325 12.41 12.87 10.73
CA SER A 325 12.71 14.20 11.29
C SER A 325 11.55 15.19 11.13
N ASN A 326 10.69 14.98 10.13
CA ASN A 326 9.49 15.79 9.89
C ASN A 326 8.23 15.25 10.58
N LYS A 327 8.38 14.32 11.52
CA LYS A 327 7.26 13.63 12.18
C LYS A 327 7.25 13.82 13.69
N VAL A 328 6.04 13.90 14.23
CA VAL A 328 5.78 13.81 15.68
C VAL A 328 5.04 12.51 15.93
N LEU A 329 5.65 11.62 16.74
CA LEU A 329 5.09 10.32 17.09
C LEU A 329 4.67 10.37 18.57
N GLN A 330 3.42 10.73 18.84
CA GLN A 330 2.87 10.88 20.18
C GLN A 330 1.52 10.20 20.27
N ALA A 331 1.50 8.93 20.67
CA ALA A 331 0.28 8.13 20.75
C ALA A 331 -0.86 8.87 21.50
N PRO A 332 -2.10 8.87 20.95
CA PRO A 332 -2.52 8.15 19.74
C PRO A 332 -2.20 8.87 18.42
N PHE A 333 -1.58 10.04 18.45
CA PHE A 333 -1.32 10.88 17.30
C PHE A 333 0.00 10.54 16.58
N VAL A 334 -0.06 10.56 15.25
CA VAL A 334 1.10 10.72 14.39
C VAL A 334 0.87 11.95 13.53
N ALA A 335 1.83 12.87 13.52
CA ALA A 335 1.80 14.06 12.67
C ALA A 335 3.01 14.08 11.73
N VAL A 336 2.84 14.64 10.54
CA VAL A 336 3.92 14.93 9.59
C VAL A 336 3.76 16.34 9.05
N HIS A 337 4.87 17.06 8.87
CA HIS A 337 4.87 18.37 8.24
C HIS A 337 5.58 18.39 6.89
N ASP A 338 5.23 19.37 6.07
CA ASP A 338 5.92 19.66 4.81
C ASP A 338 7.28 20.30 5.06
N GLU A 339 8.08 20.50 4.01
CA GLU A 339 9.41 21.11 4.09
C GLU A 339 9.44 22.47 4.82
N SER A 340 8.34 23.24 4.76
CA SER A 340 8.26 24.54 5.46
C SER A 340 7.99 24.44 6.95
N GLY A 341 7.35 23.35 7.41
CA GLY A 341 6.87 23.20 8.78
C GLY A 341 5.52 23.88 9.05
N ASP A 342 4.86 24.44 8.02
CA ASP A 342 3.59 25.15 8.17
C ASP A 342 2.37 24.28 7.88
N TYR A 343 2.53 23.22 7.08
CA TYR A 343 1.44 22.34 6.67
C TYR A 343 1.58 20.97 7.32
N TRP A 344 0.56 20.58 8.07
CA TRP A 344 0.57 19.37 8.87
C TRP A 344 -0.57 18.44 8.46
N MET A 345 -0.26 17.15 8.42
CA MET A 345 -1.24 16.07 8.44
C MET A 345 -1.11 15.34 9.76
N ILE A 346 -2.24 15.03 10.39
CA ILE A 346 -2.29 14.39 11.71
C ILE A 346 -3.26 13.22 11.63
N THR A 347 -2.87 12.03 12.05
CA THR A 347 -3.77 10.88 12.15
C THR A 347 -3.76 10.33 13.57
N ALA A 348 -4.93 9.88 14.04
CA ALA A 348 -5.06 9.17 15.30
C ALA A 348 -6.21 8.18 15.25
N TRP A 349 -6.08 7.13 16.05
CA TRP A 349 -7.09 6.07 16.21
C TRP A 349 -7.35 5.77 17.67
N THR A 350 -8.58 5.35 17.99
CA THR A 350 -9.00 4.88 19.30
C THR A 350 -9.88 3.62 19.15
N PRO A 351 -9.60 2.52 19.87
CA PRO A 351 -8.43 2.30 20.74
C PRO A 351 -7.11 2.25 19.94
N ASN A 352 -6.04 2.88 20.46
CA ASN A 352 -4.72 2.86 19.83
C ASN A 352 -3.88 1.69 20.32
N HIS A 353 -3.25 0.96 19.40
CA HIS A 353 -2.21 -0.01 19.71
C HIS A 353 -0.83 0.65 19.81
N ARG A 354 -0.47 1.42 18.77
CA ARG A 354 0.84 2.08 18.66
C ARG A 354 0.81 3.23 17.67
N ALA A 355 1.77 4.14 17.83
CA ALA A 355 2.08 5.24 16.92
C ALA A 355 3.53 5.08 16.41
N TRP A 356 3.73 4.94 15.10
CA TRP A 356 5.06 4.71 14.52
C TRP A 356 5.17 5.19 13.06
N ALA A 357 6.40 5.22 12.56
CA ALA A 357 6.74 5.51 11.16
C ALA A 357 8.08 4.86 10.81
N ASN A 358 8.29 4.56 9.52
CA ASN A 358 9.51 3.92 9.02
C ASN A 358 10.22 4.84 8.02
N PRO A 359 11.46 5.31 8.22
CA PRO A 359 12.07 6.26 7.28
C PRO A 359 12.10 5.77 5.80
N PRO A 360 12.46 4.51 5.48
CA PRO A 360 12.41 3.98 4.11
C PRO A 360 11.00 3.93 3.49
N CYS A 361 9.96 4.01 4.31
CA CYS A 361 8.56 4.07 3.91
C CYS A 361 7.86 5.12 4.78
N PRO A 362 7.99 6.42 4.46
CA PRO A 362 7.71 7.53 5.38
C PRO A 362 6.22 7.75 5.66
N CYS A 363 5.40 6.69 5.55
CA CYS A 363 4.00 6.69 5.92
C CYS A 363 3.80 6.93 7.42
N MET A 364 2.56 7.29 7.76
CA MET A 364 2.14 7.55 9.13
C MET A 364 1.29 6.37 9.62
N HIS A 365 1.62 5.85 10.81
CA HIS A 365 0.86 4.77 11.42
C HIS A 365 0.41 5.12 12.84
N SER A 366 -0.88 5.38 13.01
CA SER A 366 -1.57 5.25 14.28
C SER A 366 -2.40 3.97 14.24
N ASP A 367 -1.77 2.83 14.49
CA ASP A 367 -2.40 1.52 14.35
C ASP A 367 -3.44 1.28 15.45
N PRO A 368 -4.70 0.95 15.13
CA PRO A 368 -5.68 0.60 16.14
C PRO A 368 -5.54 -0.83 16.66
N VAL A 369 -6.21 -1.09 17.78
CA VAL A 369 -6.51 -2.43 18.27
C VAL A 369 -8.01 -2.55 18.47
N PHE A 370 -8.62 -3.59 17.91
CA PHE A 370 -9.99 -3.92 18.23
C PHE A 370 -10.06 -4.60 19.61
N PRO A 371 -11.09 -4.31 20.43
CA PRO A 371 -11.42 -5.14 21.59
C PRO A 371 -11.66 -6.60 21.20
N ASP A 372 -11.45 -7.55 22.12
CA ASP A 372 -11.80 -8.95 21.90
C ASP A 372 -13.28 -9.08 21.48
N CYS A 373 -13.55 -9.92 20.48
CA CYS A 373 -14.85 -10.01 19.82
C CYS A 373 -15.42 -11.43 19.93
N PRO A 374 -16.46 -11.64 20.77
CA PRO A 374 -17.16 -12.92 20.85
C PRO A 374 -17.85 -13.32 19.53
N PRO A 375 -18.16 -14.62 19.34
CA PRO A 375 -18.93 -15.08 18.18
C PRO A 375 -20.24 -14.32 17.99
N GLY A 376 -20.49 -13.83 16.77
CA GLY A 376 -21.69 -13.08 16.38
C GLY A 376 -21.66 -11.58 16.72
N GLU A 377 -20.69 -11.13 17.51
CA GLU A 377 -20.58 -9.73 17.93
C GLU A 377 -19.82 -8.87 16.91
N THR A 378 -19.96 -7.55 17.04
CA THR A 378 -19.23 -6.55 16.23
C THR A 378 -18.49 -5.59 17.14
N VAL A 379 -17.23 -5.29 16.80
CA VAL A 379 -16.39 -4.33 17.50
C VAL A 379 -15.92 -3.23 16.55
N HIS A 380 -15.60 -2.06 17.11
CA HIS A 380 -15.23 -0.88 16.33
C HIS A 380 -13.90 -0.27 16.80
N ALA A 381 -13.25 0.42 15.88
CA ALA A 381 -12.17 1.36 16.12
C ALA A 381 -12.46 2.62 15.31
N ARG A 382 -12.23 3.80 15.88
CA ARG A 382 -12.49 5.08 15.24
C ARG A 382 -11.19 5.83 15.03
N GLY A 383 -11.08 6.51 13.91
CA GLY A 383 -9.92 7.31 13.58
C GLY A 383 -10.29 8.57 12.85
N LYS A 384 -9.33 9.50 12.83
CA LYS A 384 -9.47 10.78 12.17
C LYS A 384 -8.16 11.13 11.48
N LEU A 385 -8.26 11.81 10.33
CA LEU A 385 -7.14 12.41 9.62
C LEU A 385 -7.41 13.92 9.50
N TRP A 386 -6.62 14.73 10.20
CA TRP A 386 -6.72 16.19 10.18
C TRP A 386 -5.67 16.83 9.29
N PHE A 387 -6.03 17.99 8.77
CA PHE A 387 -5.16 18.88 8.02
C PHE A 387 -5.07 20.20 8.76
N TYR A 388 -3.85 20.58 9.15
CA TYR A 388 -3.62 21.76 9.97
C TYR A 388 -2.59 22.67 9.31
N ARG A 389 -2.86 23.97 9.34
CA ARG A 389 -1.91 25.00 8.93
C ARG A 389 -1.50 25.84 10.14
N GLY A 390 -0.22 25.85 10.46
CA GLY A 390 0.35 26.63 11.55
C GLY A 390 1.62 25.99 12.13
N THR A 391 2.23 26.69 13.08
CA THR A 391 3.57 26.34 13.61
C THR A 391 3.54 25.74 15.02
N ASP A 392 2.40 25.78 15.72
CA ASP A 392 2.25 25.25 17.08
C ASP A 392 1.54 23.88 17.07
N ILE A 393 2.27 22.87 16.59
CA ILE A 393 1.75 21.50 16.50
C ILE A 393 1.38 20.93 17.88
N GLU A 394 2.13 21.27 18.92
CA GLU A 394 1.88 20.80 20.30
C GLU A 394 0.53 21.30 20.84
N ALA A 395 0.22 22.58 20.66
CA ALA A 395 -1.07 23.12 21.03
C ALA A 395 -2.19 22.50 20.18
N LYS A 396 -1.96 22.30 18.87
CA LYS A 396 -2.93 21.66 18.00
C LYS A 396 -3.24 20.24 18.48
N LEU A 397 -2.23 19.39 18.73
CA LEU A 397 -2.43 18.02 19.20
C LEU A 397 -3.24 17.95 20.50
N LYS A 398 -2.99 18.87 21.46
CA LYS A 398 -3.77 18.94 22.71
C LYS A 398 -5.22 19.35 22.52
N SER A 399 -5.54 20.04 21.43
CA SER A 399 -6.91 20.47 21.13
C SER A 399 -7.74 19.41 20.40
N LEU A 400 -7.10 18.37 19.85
CA LEU A 400 -7.77 17.33 19.08
C LEU A 400 -8.38 16.25 19.96
N SER A 401 -9.55 15.75 19.54
CA SER A 401 -10.21 14.59 20.12
C SER A 401 -10.49 13.55 19.04
N VAL A 402 -10.24 12.28 19.34
CA VAL A 402 -10.58 11.14 18.48
C VAL A 402 -12.01 10.62 18.75
N GLU A 403 -12.60 10.99 19.89
CA GLU A 403 -13.95 10.56 20.29
C GLU A 403 -15.07 11.13 19.42
#